data_AF-A0A4U9CTD7-F1
#
_entry.id   AF-A0A4U9CTD7-F1
#
_cell.length_a   1.000
_cell.length_b   1.000
_cell.length_c   1.000
_cell.angle_alpha   90.00
_cell.angle_beta   90.00
_cell.angle_gamma   90.00
#
_symmetry.space_group_name_H-M   'P 1'
#
loop_
_entity.id
_entity.type
_entity.pdbx_description
1 polymer ?
#
loop_
_entity_poly.entity_id
_entity_poly.type
_entity_poly.pdbx_seq_one_letter_code
_entity_poly.pdbx_strand_id
1 'polypeptide(L)'
;MRQAIVEKFAALLEANKAPLTAIIAAETGKPRWEAATEVGAMINKIAISLKAYHSRTGEAQTAMGDGSATLRHRPHGVLAVFGPYNFPGHLPNGHIVPAAAGGEYGGV
;
A
#
# COMPACT_ATOMS: atom_id res chain seq x y z
N MET A 1 10.73 -3.93 -8.29
CA MET A 1 11.60 -3.77 -7.08
C MET A 1 10.84 -3.22 -5.86
N ARG A 2 9.73 -2.46 -6.04
CA ARG A 2 8.92 -1.94 -4.93
C ARG A 2 7.75 -2.84 -4.51
N GLN A 3 7.16 -3.58 -5.45
CA GLN A 3 6.14 -4.59 -5.13
C GLN A 3 6.64 -5.61 -4.09
N ALA A 4 7.85 -6.14 -4.26
CA ALA A 4 8.45 -7.09 -3.31
C ALA A 4 8.61 -6.50 -1.90
N ILE A 5 8.81 -5.18 -1.76
CA ILE A 5 8.88 -4.51 -0.44
C ILE A 5 7.49 -4.50 0.20
N VAL A 6 6.46 -4.17 -0.57
CA VAL A 6 5.07 -4.16 -0.11
C VAL A 6 4.59 -5.57 0.25
N GLU A 7 4.96 -6.58 -0.52
CA GLU A 7 4.69 -8.00 -0.22
C GLU A 7 5.43 -8.47 1.03
N LYS A 8 6.71 -8.09 1.19
CA LYS A 8 7.47 -8.35 2.41
C LYS A 8 6.83 -7.68 3.62
N PHE A 9 6.30 -6.47 3.47
CA PHE A 9 5.58 -5.80 4.53
C PHE A 9 4.31 -6.58 4.94
N ALA A 10 3.55 -7.11 3.98
CA ALA A 10 2.41 -7.99 4.27
C ALA A 10 2.83 -9.24 5.04
N ALA A 11 3.92 -9.89 4.62
CA ALA A 11 4.46 -11.07 5.31
C ALA A 11 4.91 -10.75 6.74
N LEU A 12 5.54 -9.58 6.95
CA LEU A 12 5.93 -9.12 8.29
C LEU A 12 4.73 -8.80 9.18
N LEU A 13 3.66 -8.21 8.63
CA LEU A 13 2.42 -7.98 9.37
C LEU A 13 1.80 -9.31 9.82
N GLU A 14 1.75 -10.32 8.95
CA GLU A 14 1.24 -11.65 9.31
C GLU A 14 2.11 -12.31 10.37
N ALA A 15 3.44 -12.32 10.18
CA ALA A 15 4.38 -12.89 11.15
C ALA A 15 4.33 -12.20 12.53
N ASN A 16 3.99 -10.91 12.57
CA ASN A 16 3.89 -10.12 13.80
C ASN A 16 2.44 -9.85 14.23
N LYS A 17 1.46 -10.61 13.73
CA LYS A 17 0.05 -10.32 13.97
C LYS A 17 -0.32 -10.32 15.45
N ALA A 18 0.19 -11.28 16.21
CA ALA A 18 -0.06 -11.38 17.66
C ALA A 18 0.53 -10.19 18.45
N PRO A 19 1.85 -9.86 18.33
CA PRO A 19 2.39 -8.71 19.04
C PRO A 19 1.78 -7.37 18.59
N LEU A 20 1.48 -7.18 17.30
CA LEU A 20 0.82 -5.96 16.80
C LEU A 20 -0.60 -5.81 17.37
N THR A 21 -1.36 -6.91 17.44
CA THR A 21 -2.69 -6.92 18.07
C THR A 21 -2.61 -6.48 19.53
N ALA A 22 -1.61 -6.97 20.28
CA ALA A 22 -1.43 -6.60 21.67
C ALA A 22 -1.08 -5.11 21.84
N ILE A 23 -0.19 -4.58 20.99
CA ILE A 23 0.20 -3.16 20.99
C ILE A 23 -0.99 -2.27 20.67
N ILE A 24 -1.70 -2.51 19.57
CA ILE A 24 -2.86 -1.69 19.16
C ILE A 24 -3.94 -1.71 20.26
N ALA A 25 -4.26 -2.88 20.82
CA ALA A 25 -5.24 -2.98 21.90
C ALA A 25 -4.82 -2.16 23.14
N ALA A 26 -3.55 -2.21 23.52
CA ALA A 26 -3.03 -1.49 24.68
C ALA A 26 -3.00 0.03 24.46
N GLU A 27 -2.57 0.48 23.28
CA GLU A 27 -2.40 1.91 22.99
C GLU A 27 -3.72 2.63 22.70
N THR A 28 -4.70 1.95 22.11
CA THR A 28 -6.00 2.57 21.75
C THR A 28 -7.14 2.20 22.68
N GLY A 29 -6.93 1.28 23.63
CA GLY A 29 -7.96 0.77 24.55
C GLY A 29 -9.04 -0.10 23.89
N LYS A 30 -8.83 -0.57 22.65
CA LYS A 30 -9.82 -1.40 21.95
C LYS A 30 -9.70 -2.88 22.36
N PRO A 31 -10.79 -3.66 22.34
CA PRO A 31 -10.72 -5.10 22.59
C PRO A 31 -9.76 -5.81 21.63
N ARG A 32 -9.08 -6.86 22.10
CA ARG A 32 -8.10 -7.61 21.28
C ARG A 32 -8.66 -8.12 19.95
N TRP A 33 -9.92 -8.52 19.90
CA TRP A 33 -10.55 -9.01 18.66
C TRP A 33 -10.71 -7.90 17.61
N GLU A 34 -10.95 -6.66 18.05
CA GLU A 34 -11.03 -5.50 17.17
C GLU A 34 -9.63 -5.11 16.67
N ALA A 35 -8.63 -5.11 17.55
CA ALA A 35 -7.23 -4.91 17.18
C ALA A 35 -6.72 -5.98 16.19
N ALA A 36 -7.08 -7.25 16.41
CA ALA A 36 -6.74 -8.34 15.49
C ALA A 36 -7.39 -8.15 14.12
N THR A 37 -8.63 -7.66 14.10
CA THR A 37 -9.36 -7.32 12.87
C THR A 37 -8.65 -6.19 12.11
N GLU A 38 -8.15 -5.18 12.83
CA GLU A 38 -7.37 -4.10 12.21
C GLU A 38 -6.10 -4.61 11.52
N VAL A 39 -5.30 -5.45 12.21
CA VAL A 39 -4.10 -6.04 11.59
C VAL A 39 -4.46 -6.88 10.37
N GLY A 40 -5.52 -7.68 10.45
CA GLY A 40 -6.04 -8.41 9.29
C GLY A 40 -6.44 -7.49 8.13
N ALA A 41 -7.09 -6.37 8.43
CA ALA A 41 -7.47 -5.38 7.44
C ALA A 41 -6.25 -4.69 6.80
N MET A 42 -5.15 -4.49 7.54
CA MET A 42 -3.89 -3.99 6.98
C MET A 42 -3.31 -4.95 5.94
N ILE A 43 -3.24 -6.24 6.27
CA ILE A 43 -2.70 -7.29 5.39
C ILE A 43 -3.55 -7.42 4.12
N ASN A 44 -4.88 -7.53 4.29
CA ASN A 44 -5.80 -7.67 3.16
C ASN A 44 -5.75 -6.46 2.20
N LYS A 45 -5.58 -5.25 2.75
CA LYS A 45 -5.54 -4.03 1.93
C LYS A 45 -4.34 -3.97 1.01
N ILE A 46 -3.22 -4.59 1.39
CA ILE A 46 -2.01 -4.64 0.55
C ILE A 46 -2.29 -5.34 -0.78
N ALA A 47 -2.91 -6.53 -0.73
CA ALA A 47 -3.24 -7.29 -1.94
C ALA A 47 -4.19 -6.51 -2.87
N ILE A 48 -5.20 -5.85 -2.29
CA ILE A 48 -6.13 -5.00 -3.04
C ILE A 48 -5.39 -3.82 -3.68
N SER A 49 -4.50 -3.14 -2.95
CA SER A 49 -3.72 -2.01 -3.46
C SER A 49 -2.79 -2.40 -4.61
N LEU A 50 -2.12 -3.56 -4.53
CA LEU A 50 -1.27 -4.06 -5.62
C LEU A 50 -2.08 -4.39 -6.87
N LYS A 51 -3.20 -5.11 -6.72
CA LYS A 51 -4.11 -5.38 -7.85
C LYS A 51 -4.59 -4.10 -8.51
N ALA A 52 -4.95 -3.11 -7.68
CA ALA A 52 -5.46 -1.82 -8.09
C ALA A 52 -4.39 -0.94 -8.76
N TYR A 53 -3.12 -1.07 -8.36
CA TYR A 53 -1.98 -0.46 -9.04
C TYR A 53 -1.85 -1.03 -10.46
N HIS A 54 -1.68 -2.34 -10.58
CA HIS A 54 -1.54 -3.02 -11.88
C HIS A 54 -2.69 -2.77 -12.85
N SER A 55 -3.93 -2.68 -12.35
CA SER A 55 -5.09 -2.41 -13.20
C SER A 55 -5.19 -0.96 -13.69
N ARG A 56 -4.46 -0.01 -13.09
CA ARG A 56 -4.58 1.43 -13.37
C ARG A 56 -3.31 2.09 -13.87
N THR A 57 -2.15 1.45 -13.75
CA THR A 57 -0.86 1.99 -14.17
C THR A 57 -0.26 1.19 -15.32
N GLY A 58 -0.97 1.17 -16.45
CA GLY A 58 -0.47 0.57 -17.69
C GLY A 58 0.38 1.56 -18.51
N GLU A 59 1.15 1.05 -19.45
CA GLU A 59 1.74 1.87 -20.52
C GLU A 59 0.95 1.67 -21.80
N ALA A 60 0.72 2.75 -22.55
CA ALA A 60 0.07 2.69 -23.86
C ALA A 60 0.89 3.47 -24.87
N GLN A 61 1.10 2.90 -26.04
CA GLN A 61 1.75 3.56 -27.16
C GLN A 61 0.80 3.59 -28.36
N THR A 62 0.59 4.77 -28.94
CA THR A 62 -0.27 4.96 -30.12
C THR A 62 0.58 5.49 -31.27
N ALA A 63 0.56 4.80 -32.40
CA ALA A 63 1.22 5.27 -33.62
C ALA A 63 0.44 6.44 -34.23
N MET A 64 1.16 7.47 -34.68
CA MET A 64 0.63 8.67 -35.32
C MET A 64 1.36 8.91 -36.66
N GLY A 65 0.79 9.76 -37.52
CA GLY A 65 1.28 9.95 -38.90
C GLY A 65 2.75 10.36 -39.02
N ASP A 66 3.30 11.07 -38.03
CA ASP A 66 4.70 11.52 -37.97
C ASP A 66 5.40 11.15 -36.63
N GLY A 67 4.90 10.18 -35.87
CA GLY A 67 5.52 9.79 -34.60
C GLY A 67 4.72 8.80 -33.76
N SER A 68 4.98 8.78 -32.44
CA SER A 68 4.20 7.98 -31.48
C SER A 68 3.88 8.78 -30.22
N ALA A 69 2.70 8.55 -29.66
CA ALA A 69 2.32 9.03 -28.33
C ALA A 69 2.54 7.91 -27.31
N THR A 70 3.04 8.22 -26.11
CA THR A 70 3.21 7.25 -25.04
C THR A 70 2.61 7.77 -23.74
N LEU A 71 1.75 6.95 -23.11
CA LEU A 71 1.27 7.14 -21.74
C LEU A 71 2.16 6.34 -20.79
N ARG A 72 2.70 7.01 -19.78
CA ARG A 72 3.43 6.39 -18.67
C ARG A 72 3.02 7.02 -17.35
N HIS A 73 3.02 6.21 -16.29
CA HIS A 73 2.78 6.69 -14.93
C HIS A 73 4.11 6.87 -14.22
N ARG A 74 4.29 8.02 -13.55
CA ARG A 74 5.49 8.31 -12.77
C ARG A 74 5.10 8.74 -11.35
N PRO A 75 5.87 8.36 -10.33
CA PRO A 75 5.67 8.88 -8.99
C PRO A 75 5.85 10.41 -8.97
N HIS A 76 4.98 11.09 -8.21
CA HIS A 76 5.02 12.54 -8.07
C HIS A 76 6.16 13.03 -7.16
N GLY A 77 6.62 12.20 -6.21
CA GLY A 77 7.67 12.56 -5.25
C GLY A 77 7.38 12.03 -3.85
N VAL A 78 7.76 12.82 -2.84
CA VAL A 78 7.59 12.49 -1.42
C VAL A 78 6.15 12.76 -0.98
N LEU A 79 5.57 11.84 -0.20
CA LEU A 79 4.24 11.97 0.40
C LEU A 79 4.34 11.92 1.92
N ALA A 80 3.73 12.90 2.61
CA ALA A 80 3.50 12.84 4.06
C ALA A 80 2.13 12.24 4.34
N VAL A 81 2.05 11.33 5.32
CA VAL A 81 0.79 10.67 5.73
C VAL A 81 0.56 10.93 7.21
N PHE A 82 -0.57 11.52 7.55
CA PHE A 82 -1.01 11.75 8.92
C PHE A 82 -2.23 10.87 9.22
N GLY A 83 -2.03 9.83 10.03
CA GLY A 83 -3.07 8.86 10.38
C GLY A 83 -3.79 9.25 11.68
N PRO A 84 -5.10 9.00 11.80
CA PRO A 84 -5.85 9.20 13.04
C PRO A 84 -5.63 8.03 14.02
N TYR A 85 -5.91 8.26 15.30
CA TYR A 85 -5.61 7.31 16.39
C TYR A 85 -6.54 6.09 16.46
N ASN A 86 -7.72 6.14 15.84
CA ASN A 86 -8.75 5.12 16.02
C ASN A 86 -8.47 3.82 15.25
N PHE A 87 -7.71 3.88 14.15
CA PHE A 87 -7.18 2.72 13.44
C PHE A 87 -5.75 3.05 13.00
N PRO A 88 -4.81 3.07 13.96
CA PRO A 88 -3.48 3.63 13.80
C PRO A 88 -2.63 2.88 12.77
N GLY A 89 -2.95 1.62 12.48
CA GLY A 89 -2.32 0.85 11.42
C GLY A 89 -3.11 0.93 10.12
N HIS A 90 -4.41 0.62 10.15
CA HIS A 90 -5.18 0.40 8.92
C HIS A 90 -5.39 1.66 8.07
N LEU A 91 -5.69 2.79 8.70
CA LEU A 91 -6.00 4.02 7.96
C LEU A 91 -4.78 4.61 7.25
N PRO A 92 -3.64 4.85 7.91
CA PRO A 92 -2.45 5.33 7.20
C PRO A 92 -1.92 4.30 6.20
N ASN A 93 -2.06 3.00 6.45
CA ASN A 93 -1.70 1.94 5.50
C ASN A 93 -2.41 2.07 4.15
N GLY A 94 -3.63 2.64 4.13
CA GLY A 94 -4.36 2.93 2.90
C GLY A 94 -3.69 3.96 1.98
N HIS A 95 -2.78 4.79 2.50
CA HIS A 95 -2.02 5.78 1.73
C HIS A 95 -0.55 5.38 1.55
N ILE A 96 0.06 4.79 2.58
CA ILE A 96 1.47 4.35 2.56
C ILE A 96 1.69 3.30 1.48
N VAL A 97 0.84 2.27 1.40
CA VAL A 97 1.03 1.16 0.46
C VAL A 97 0.93 1.59 -1.00
N PRO A 98 -0.11 2.33 -1.44
CA PRO A 98 -0.16 2.83 -2.81
C PRO A 98 1.00 3.76 -3.16
N ALA A 99 1.43 4.63 -2.23
CA ALA A 99 2.56 5.52 -2.45
C ALA A 99 3.88 4.75 -2.61
N ALA A 100 4.09 3.71 -1.79
CA ALA A 100 5.24 2.83 -1.90
C ALA A 100 5.24 2.03 -3.21
N ALA A 101 4.08 1.52 -3.65
CA ALA A 101 3.95 0.80 -4.90
C ALA A 101 4.17 1.72 -6.14
N GLY A 102 3.59 2.92 -6.12
CA GLY A 102 3.69 3.88 -7.23
C GLY A 102 5.05 4.54 -7.42
N GLY A 103 5.98 4.34 -6.48
CA GLY A 103 7.39 4.75 -6.59
C GLY A 103 8.23 3.92 -7.56
N GLU A 104 7.63 2.95 -8.25
CA GLU A 104 8.32 2.17 -9.29
C GLU A 104 8.59 3.08 -10.50
N TYR A 105 9.86 3.33 -10.78
CA TYR A 105 10.26 3.90 -12.06
C TYR A 105 10.03 2.81 -13.10
N GLY A 106 9.00 2.96 -13.94
CA GLY A 106 8.96 2.30 -15.24
C GLY A 106 10.15 2.80 -16.05
N GLY A 107 11.28 2.12 -15.90
CA GLY A 107 12.56 2.48 -16.47
C GLY A 107 13.00 1.42 -17.48
N VAL A 108 12.83 1.82 -18.75
CA VAL A 108 13.47 1.35 -19.99
C VAL A 108 13.07 -0.04 -20.48
#